data_AF-A0ABD6XAB8-F1
#
_entry.id   AF-A0ABD6XAB8-F1
#
_cell.length_a   1.000
_cell.length_b   1.000
_cell.length_c   1.000
_cell.angle_alpha   90.00
_cell.angle_beta   90.00
_cell.angle_gamma   90.00
#
_symmetry.space_group_name_H-M   'P 1'
#
loop_
_entity.id
_entity.type
_entity.pdbx_description
1 polymer ?
#
loop_
_entity_poly.entity_id
_entity_poly.type
_entity_poly.pdbx_seq_one_letter_code
_entity_poly.pdbx_strand_id
1 'polypeptide(L)'
;MIKHITLALGTGFVGSVANAIAIYLINPLQGLPSPDHIFIYKQVFWGGLWALLYLLPWFKQTWYIKGTLVGLLASLCTFFVFQSIPITAINLIKAFVVNVVLWGWISAYLYAKTIITIQHHDS
;
A
#
# COMPACT_ATOMS: atom_id res chain seq x y z
N MET A 1 9.24 -16.14 12.24
CA MET A 1 9.52 -15.64 10.88
C MET A 1 8.33 -15.80 9.93
N ILE A 2 7.88 -17.03 9.63
CA ILE A 2 6.75 -17.28 8.69
C ILE A 2 5.48 -16.53 9.09
N LYS A 3 5.08 -16.55 10.37
CA LYS A 3 3.92 -15.79 10.88
C LYS A 3 3.99 -14.29 10.53
N HIS A 4 5.17 -13.66 10.63
CA HIS A 4 5.33 -12.24 10.36
C HIS A 4 5.26 -11.93 8.85
N ILE A 5 5.74 -12.85 8.02
CA ILE A 5 5.61 -12.77 6.56
C ILE A 5 4.14 -12.82 6.15
N THR A 6 3.38 -13.79 6.67
CA THR A 6 1.94 -13.91 6.37
C THR A 6 1.17 -12.67 6.82
N LEU A 7 1.53 -12.09 7.98
CA LEU A 7 0.93 -10.84 8.47
C LEU A 7 1.25 -9.64 7.60
N ALA A 8 2.51 -9.48 7.19
CA ALA A 8 2.92 -8.43 6.27
C ALA A 8 2.15 -8.54 4.94
N LEU A 9 2.09 -9.73 4.36
CA LEU A 9 1.33 -9.97 3.13
C LEU A 9 -0.16 -9.69 3.30
N GLY A 10 -0.77 -10.15 4.39
CA GLY A 10 -2.20 -9.95 4.66
C GLY A 10 -2.56 -8.48 4.87
N THR A 11 -1.73 -7.73 5.60
CA THR A 11 -1.94 -6.30 5.84
C THR A 11 -1.69 -5.47 4.57
N GLY A 12 -0.69 -5.85 3.78
CA GLY A 12 -0.46 -5.31 2.43
C GLY A 12 -1.64 -5.54 1.50
N PHE A 13 -2.20 -6.76 1.49
CA PHE A 13 -3.39 -7.12 0.73
C PHE A 13 -4.60 -6.24 1.11
N VAL A 14 -4.90 -6.09 2.40
CA VAL A 14 -6.02 -5.26 2.86
C VAL A 14 -5.81 -3.79 2.44
N GLY A 15 -4.59 -3.28 2.59
CA GLY A 15 -4.23 -1.97 2.06
C GLY A 15 -4.47 -1.86 0.56
N SER A 16 -4.11 -2.88 -0.22
CA SER A 16 -4.28 -2.90 -1.68
C SER A 16 -5.74 -2.90 -2.10
N VAL A 17 -6.59 -3.61 -1.36
CA VAL A 17 -8.04 -3.61 -1.59
C VAL A 17 -8.61 -2.23 -1.32
N ALA A 18 -8.27 -1.61 -0.19
CA ALA A 18 -8.68 -0.23 0.11
C ALA A 18 -8.21 0.74 -1.00
N ASN A 19 -7.00 0.53 -1.50
CA ASN A 19 -6.44 1.31 -2.58
C ASN A 19 -7.21 1.15 -3.91
N ALA A 20 -7.53 -0.10 -4.29
CA ALA A 20 -8.30 -0.40 -5.48
C ALA A 20 -9.72 0.20 -5.41
N ILE A 21 -10.37 0.10 -4.25
CA ILE A 21 -11.69 0.70 -4.00
C ILE A 21 -11.63 2.22 -4.20
N ALA A 22 -10.61 2.88 -3.64
CA ALA A 22 -10.46 4.32 -3.80
C ALA A 22 -10.29 4.74 -5.25
N ILE A 23 -9.52 3.99 -6.05
CA ILE A 23 -9.37 4.25 -7.49
C ILE A 23 -10.70 4.04 -8.22
N TYR A 24 -11.44 2.99 -7.88
CA TYR A 24 -12.77 2.74 -8.44
C TYR A 24 -13.78 3.85 -8.16
N LEU A 25 -13.66 4.52 -7.00
CA LEU A 25 -14.53 5.64 -6.65
C LEU A 25 -14.07 6.96 -7.28
N ILE A 26 -12.76 7.17 -7.44
CA ILE A 26 -12.19 8.43 -7.94
C ILE A 26 -12.20 8.51 -9.46
N ASN A 27 -11.96 7.41 -10.18
CA ASN A 27 -11.87 7.41 -11.65
C ASN A 27 -13.18 7.87 -12.35
N PRO A 28 -14.38 7.39 -11.97
CA PRO A 28 -15.63 7.80 -12.60
C PRO A 28 -15.95 9.29 -12.40
N LEU A 29 -15.59 9.85 -11.24
CA LEU A 29 -15.77 11.28 -10.93
C LEU A 29 -14.94 12.20 -11.85
N GLN A 30 -14.04 11.63 -12.65
CA GLN A 30 -13.10 12.34 -13.50
C GLN A 30 -13.23 11.96 -14.99
N GLY A 31 -14.23 11.15 -15.34
CA GLY A 31 -14.41 10.65 -16.70
C GLY A 31 -13.31 9.68 -17.16
N LEU A 32 -12.54 9.11 -16.21
CA LEU A 32 -11.55 8.08 -16.52
C LEU A 32 -12.21 6.70 -16.61
N PRO A 33 -11.71 5.81 -17.49
CA PRO A 33 -12.23 4.46 -17.57
C PRO A 33 -12.05 3.71 -16.25
N SER A 34 -13.02 2.85 -15.95
CA SER A 34 -12.94 1.93 -14.82
C SER A 34 -11.71 1.03 -14.97
N PRO A 35 -10.97 0.75 -13.88
CA PRO A 35 -9.81 -0.13 -13.94
C PRO A 35 -10.19 -1.54 -14.40
N ASP A 36 -9.34 -2.14 -15.23
CA ASP A 36 -9.52 -3.52 -15.70
C ASP A 36 -9.21 -4.54 -14.60
N HIS A 37 -9.69 -5.78 -14.73
CA HIS A 37 -9.43 -6.87 -13.78
C HIS A 37 -7.94 -7.15 -13.57
N ILE A 38 -7.14 -6.97 -14.63
CA ILE A 38 -5.68 -7.09 -14.59
C ILE A 38 -5.06 -6.02 -13.69
N PHE A 39 -5.65 -4.82 -13.63
CA PHE A 39 -5.19 -3.75 -12.76
C PHE A 39 -5.39 -4.11 -11.28
N ILE A 40 -6.56 -4.66 -10.92
CA ILE A 40 -6.85 -5.11 -9.57
C ILE A 40 -5.84 -6.18 -9.13
N TYR A 41 -5.58 -7.18 -9.98
CA TYR A 41 -4.59 -8.22 -9.70
C TYR A 41 -3.20 -7.62 -9.43
N LYS A 42 -2.76 -6.69 -10.29
CA LYS A 42 -1.48 -6.00 -10.10
C LYS A 42 -1.46 -5.21 -8.79
N GLN A 43 -2.52 -4.46 -8.47
CA GLN A 43 -2.62 -3.70 -7.22
C GLN A 43 -2.44 -4.60 -5.99
N VAL A 44 -3.16 -5.72 -5.99
CA VAL A 44 -3.20 -6.67 -4.89
C VAL A 44 -1.86 -7.37 -4.71
N PHE A 45 -1.31 -7.93 -5.80
CA PHE A 45 -0.04 -8.63 -5.78
C PHE A 45 1.12 -7.71 -5.36
N TRP A 46 1.23 -6.54 -6.00
CA TRP A 46 2.30 -5.60 -5.72
C TRP A 46 2.17 -4.99 -4.33
N GLY A 47 0.97 -4.62 -3.87
CA GLY A 47 0.83 -4.09 -2.52
C GLY A 47 1.06 -5.16 -1.43
N GLY A 48 0.76 -6.44 -1.68
CA GLY A 48 1.22 -7.51 -0.79
C GLY A 48 2.76 -7.56 -0.72
N LEU A 49 3.42 -7.50 -1.88
CA LEU A 49 4.88 -7.52 -1.98
C LEU A 49 5.55 -6.32 -1.29
N TRP A 50 5.01 -5.12 -1.47
CA TRP A 50 5.52 -3.90 -0.83
C TRP A 50 5.44 -3.96 0.70
N ALA A 51 4.41 -4.59 1.26
CA ALA A 51 4.28 -4.73 2.70
C ALA A 51 5.33 -5.64 3.34
N LEU A 52 6.02 -6.49 2.56
CA LEU A 52 7.17 -7.25 3.07
C LEU A 52 8.30 -6.34 3.54
N LEU A 53 8.40 -5.12 3.01
CA LEU A 53 9.40 -4.14 3.47
C LEU A 53 9.18 -3.72 4.92
N TYR A 54 7.99 -3.93 5.50
CA TYR A 54 7.74 -3.69 6.93
C TYR A 54 8.52 -4.62 7.86
N LEU A 55 8.98 -5.76 7.34
CA LEU A 55 9.81 -6.73 8.06
C LEU A 55 11.28 -6.31 8.17
N LEU A 56 11.72 -5.34 7.36
CA LEU A 56 13.12 -4.91 7.38
C LEU A 56 13.45 -4.26 8.73
N PRO A 57 14.55 -4.67 9.39
CA PRO A 57 14.92 -4.19 10.72
C PRO A 57 15.30 -2.71 10.75
N TRP A 58 15.49 -2.10 9.58
CA TRP A 58 15.78 -0.67 9.43
C TRP A 58 14.60 0.21 9.81
N PHE A 59 13.39 -0.33 9.77
CA PHE A 59 12.22 0.38 10.21
C PHE A 59 11.88 0.02 11.67
N LYS A 60 12.65 0.49 12.64
CA LYS A 60 12.20 0.54 14.05
C LYS A 60 11.29 1.74 14.34
N GLN A 61 11.06 2.58 13.34
CA GLN A 61 10.28 3.81 13.42
C GLN A 61 8.76 3.57 13.49
N THR A 62 8.05 4.59 13.94
CA THR A 62 6.60 4.70 14.03
C THR A 62 5.90 4.27 12.74
N TRP A 63 4.73 3.62 12.89
CA TRP A 63 3.96 3.01 11.80
C TRP A 63 3.67 3.99 10.64
N TYR A 64 3.44 5.27 10.92
CA TYR A 64 3.20 6.29 9.90
C TYR A 64 4.44 6.57 9.05
N ILE A 65 5.65 6.51 9.63
CA ILE A 65 6.90 6.71 8.87
C ILE A 65 7.14 5.52 7.95
N LYS A 66 6.93 4.30 8.46
CA LYS A 66 6.96 3.06 7.66
C LYS A 66 6.03 3.13 6.46
N GLY A 67 4.75 3.44 6.73
CA GLY A 67 3.73 3.54 5.69
C GLY A 67 4.10 4.61 4.65
N THR A 68 4.62 5.74 5.11
CA THR A 68 5.02 6.85 4.22
C THR A 68 6.18 6.46 3.30
N LEU A 69 7.24 5.85 3.84
CA LEU A 69 8.42 5.48 3.05
C LEU A 69 8.10 4.40 2.02
N VAL A 70 7.38 3.35 2.42
CA VAL A 70 7.00 2.28 1.50
C VAL A 70 5.98 2.77 0.48
N GLY A 71 5.03 3.62 0.89
CA GLY A 71 4.08 4.25 -0.02
C GLY A 71 4.76 5.17 -1.04
N LEU A 72 5.75 5.96 -0.63
CA LEU A 72 6.54 6.81 -1.53
C LEU A 72 7.32 5.99 -2.56
N LEU A 73 7.95 4.89 -2.12
CA LEU A 73 8.61 3.95 -3.02
C LEU A 73 7.63 3.37 -4.04
N ALA A 74 6.43 2.96 -3.61
CA ALA A 74 5.39 2.48 -4.50
C ALA A 74 4.91 3.55 -5.50
N SER A 75 4.77 4.81 -5.08
CA SER A 75 4.47 5.95 -5.97
C SER A 75 5.59 6.18 -6.99
N LEU A 76 6.86 6.18 -6.55
CA LEU A 76 7.99 6.33 -7.46
C LEU A 76 8.01 5.21 -8.50
N CYS A 77 7.79 3.96 -8.09
CA CYS A 77 7.69 2.84 -9.03
C CYS A 77 6.51 2.99 -10.01
N THR A 78 5.39 3.56 -9.58
CA THR A 78 4.23 3.79 -10.46
C THR A 78 4.56 4.74 -11.61
N PHE A 79 5.36 5.78 -11.36
CA PHE A 79 5.75 6.76 -12.37
C PHE A 79 6.98 6.35 -13.18
N PHE A 80 8.03 5.85 -12.52
CA PHE A 80 9.33 5.63 -13.15
C PHE A 80 9.56 4.21 -13.66
N VAL A 81 8.95 3.20 -13.04
CA VAL A 81 9.16 1.79 -13.40
C VAL A 81 8.01 1.26 -14.24
N PHE A 82 6.79 1.41 -13.75
CA PHE A 82 5.59 0.90 -14.43
C PHE A 82 5.02 1.88 -15.45
N GLN A 83 5.38 3.17 -15.35
CA GLN A 83 4.90 4.25 -16.22
C GLN A 83 3.38 4.21 -16.46
N SER A 84 2.62 3.84 -15.42
CA SER A 84 1.21 3.49 -15.57
C SER A 84 0.32 4.71 -15.76
N ILE A 85 0.80 5.89 -15.40
CA ILE A 85 0.07 7.15 -15.42
C ILE A 85 1.04 8.27 -15.84
N PRO A 86 0.63 9.21 -16.72
CA PRO A 86 1.47 10.35 -17.08
C PRO A 86 1.76 11.24 -15.87
N ILE A 87 2.97 11.79 -15.84
CA ILE A 87 3.45 12.71 -14.79
C ILE A 87 2.75 14.06 -14.96
N THR A 88 1.65 14.24 -14.23
CA THR A 88 0.93 15.51 -14.10
C THR A 88 0.77 15.85 -12.63
N ALA A 89 0.62 17.13 -12.28
CA ALA A 89 0.45 17.55 -10.88
C ALA A 89 -0.72 16.84 -10.19
N ILE A 90 -1.83 16.68 -10.90
CA ILE A 90 -3.02 15.98 -10.42
C ILE A 90 -2.74 14.49 -10.19
N ASN A 91 -2.03 13.82 -11.10
CA ASN A 91 -1.72 12.40 -10.96
C ASN A 91 -0.68 12.14 -9.87
N LEU A 92 0.28 13.05 -9.67
CA LEU A 92 1.23 13.02 -8.56
C LEU A 92 0.51 13.08 -7.21
N ILE A 93 -0.41 14.03 -7.04
CA ILE A 93 -1.22 14.14 -5.82
C ILE A 93 -2.05 12.88 -5.60
N LYS A 94 -2.70 12.35 -6.65
CA LYS A 94 -3.47 11.11 -6.55
C LYS A 94 -2.60 9.94 -6.13
N ALA A 95 -1.50 9.69 -6.84
CA ALA A 95 -0.61 8.57 -6.53
C ALA A 95 -0.02 8.70 -5.11
N PHE A 96 0.19 9.92 -4.63
CA PHE A 96 0.54 10.16 -3.24
C PHE A 96 -0.59 9.77 -2.28
N VAL A 97 -1.81 10.28 -2.48
CA VAL A 97 -2.96 9.93 -1.62
C VAL A 97 -3.25 8.42 -1.64
N VAL A 98 -3.28 7.83 -2.81
CA VAL A 98 -3.60 6.42 -3.09
C VAL A 98 -2.53 5.50 -2.50
N ASN A 99 -1.25 5.69 -2.84
CA ASN A 99 -0.20 4.78 -2.39
C ASN A 99 0.36 5.11 -1.00
N VAL A 100 0.44 6.37 -0.60
CA VAL A 100 1.04 6.77 0.68
C VAL A 100 0.00 6.75 1.79
N VAL A 101 -1.12 7.44 1.59
CA VAL A 101 -2.14 7.63 2.65
C VAL A 101 -3.06 6.42 2.72
N LEU A 102 -3.67 6.01 1.62
CA LEU A 102 -4.64 4.93 1.64
C LEU A 102 -3.96 3.56 1.73
N TRP A 103 -2.99 3.27 0.88
CA TRP A 103 -2.31 1.99 0.95
C TRP A 103 -1.27 1.93 2.09
N GLY A 104 -0.30 2.84 2.07
CA GLY A 104 0.87 2.79 2.95
C GLY A 104 0.53 2.94 4.43
N TRP A 105 -0.32 3.91 4.79
CA TRP A 105 -0.68 4.10 6.21
C TRP A 105 -1.64 3.03 6.72
N ILE A 106 -2.64 2.61 5.94
CA ILE A 106 -3.60 1.59 6.37
C ILE A 106 -2.87 0.25 6.58
N SER A 107 -2.05 -0.18 5.61
CA SER A 107 -1.31 -1.44 5.74
C SER A 107 -0.29 -1.40 6.88
N ALA A 108 0.46 -0.30 7.04
CA ALA A 108 1.40 -0.16 8.14
C ALA A 108 0.72 -0.08 9.51
N TYR A 109 -0.43 0.60 9.62
CA TYR A 109 -1.22 0.67 10.84
C TYR A 109 -1.75 -0.72 11.24
N LEU A 110 -2.35 -1.44 10.30
CA LEU A 110 -2.84 -2.81 10.53
C LEU A 110 -1.69 -3.73 10.95
N TYR A 111 -0.55 -3.67 10.26
CA TYR A 111 0.63 -4.45 10.59
C TYR A 111 1.13 -4.17 12.02
N ALA A 112 1.29 -2.90 12.38
CA ALA A 112 1.74 -2.51 13.71
C ALA A 112 0.76 -2.96 14.80
N LYS A 113 -0.55 -2.76 14.58
CA LYS A 113 -1.60 -3.18 15.52
C LYS A 113 -1.58 -4.70 15.71
N THR A 114 -1.52 -5.48 14.63
CA THR A 114 -1.54 -6.94 14.72
C THR A 114 -0.28 -7.49 15.39
N ILE A 115 0.90 -6.90 15.17
CA ILE A 115 2.11 -7.32 15.90
C ILE A 115 1.99 -7.05 17.40
N ILE A 116 1.50 -5.87 17.81
CA ILE A 116 1.33 -5.53 19.23
C ILE A 116 0.34 -6.50 19.90
N THR A 117 -0.78 -6.81 19.24
CA THR A 117 -1.79 -7.74 19.77
C THR A 117 -1.22 -9.15 19.96
N ILE A 118 -0.39 -9.65 19.03
CA ILE A 118 0.20 -10.98 19.13
C ILE A 118 1.23 -11.04 20.27
N GLN A 119 2.06 -10.00 20.45
CA GLN A 119 3.01 -9.94 21.55
C GLN A 119 2.32 -9.96 22.92
N HIS A 120 1.14 -9.33 23.04
CA HIS A 120 0.34 -9.34 24.26
C HIS A 120 -0.37 -10.67 24.53
N HIS A 121 -0.59 -11.51 23.51
CA HIS A 121 -1.25 -12.81 23.70
C HIS A 121 -0.27 -13.93 24.03
N ASP A 122 0.99 -13.78 23.60
CA ASP A 122 2.09 -14.72 23.85
C ASP A 122 2.89 -14.40 25.13
N SER A 123 2.43 -13.45 25.97
CA SER A 123 3.01 -13.08 27.28
C SER A 123 2.10 -13.46 28.45
#